data_AF-A0A968MD40-F1
#
_entry.id   AF-A0A968MD40-F1
#
_cell.length_a   1.000
_cell.length_b   1.000
_cell.length_c   1.000
_cell.angle_alpha   90.00
_cell.angle_beta   90.00
_cell.angle_gamma   90.00
#
_symmetry.space_group_name_H-M   'P 1'
#
loop_
_entity.id
_entity.type
_entity.pdbx_description
1 polymer ?
#
loop_
_entity_poly.entity_id
_entity_poly.type
_entity_poly.pdbx_seq_one_letter_code
_entity_poly.pdbx_strand_id
1 'polypeptide(L)'
;MAISVRSGKQHLILKKSSHLVGLRSNKSAEEVNYITKELHKNLGGFHIVQLAKSVVENIDTKLDEVRAFEEVDTGTHVYYAEGSNRPIVPTGDIFIQFQAGSSADEQHLVLQEFALTLSLRKDETNIIATVTPNSPNPLKVAHALENISLVKWAEPDLDAPMDEYNVELPRMI
;
A
#
# COMPACT_ATOMS: atom_id res chain seq x y z
N MET A 1 -3.03 0.41 15.34
CA MET A 1 -1.55 0.53 15.29
C MET A 1 -1.19 1.59 14.25
N ALA A 2 -0.26 2.49 14.57
CA ALA A 2 0.25 3.49 13.64
C ALA A 2 1.63 3.05 13.13
N ILE A 3 1.96 3.38 11.89
CA ILE A 3 3.27 3.13 11.30
C ILE A 3 3.82 4.42 10.69
N SER A 4 5.11 4.68 10.89
CA SER A 4 5.81 5.81 10.29
C SER A 4 6.55 5.34 9.05
N VAL A 5 6.24 5.92 7.90
CA VAL A 5 6.92 5.61 6.63
C VAL A 5 7.40 6.89 5.98
N ARG A 6 8.52 6.84 5.28
CA ARG A 6 9.00 7.95 4.48
C ARG A 6 8.02 8.27 3.35
N SER A 7 7.85 9.57 3.07
CA SER A 7 7.24 10.11 1.87
C SER A 7 7.99 11.36 1.43
N GLY A 8 8.76 11.24 0.35
CA GLY A 8 9.68 12.28 -0.11
C GLY A 8 10.72 12.69 0.94
N LYS A 9 10.53 13.88 1.53
CA LYS A 9 11.46 14.47 2.52
C LYS A 9 10.98 14.33 3.97
N GLN A 10 9.78 13.80 4.20
CA GLN A 10 9.17 13.72 5.53
C GLN A 10 8.72 12.29 5.83
N HIS A 11 8.28 12.05 7.05
CA HIS A 11 7.61 10.81 7.43
C HIS A 11 6.12 11.05 7.60
N LEU A 12 5.32 10.11 7.09
CA LEU A 12 3.88 10.06 7.29
C LEU A 12 3.57 9.05 8.39
N ILE A 13 2.81 9.47 9.39
CA ILE A 13 2.24 8.57 10.39
C ILE A 13 0.91 8.07 9.84
N LEU A 14 0.90 6.80 9.44
CA LEU A 14 -0.24 6.12 8.86
C LEU A 14 -0.95 5.26 9.91
N LYS A 15 -2.24 5.52 10.12
CA LYS A 15 -3.12 4.75 10.99
C LYS A 15 -4.02 3.85 10.14
N LYS A 16 -3.99 2.57 10.45
CA LYS A 16 -4.80 1.55 9.78
C LYS A 16 -6.30 1.80 10.02
N SER A 17 -7.09 1.74 8.95
CA SER A 17 -8.55 1.77 9.02
C SER A 17 -9.08 0.51 9.70
N SER A 18 -10.07 0.68 10.59
CA SER A 18 -10.78 -0.44 11.23
C SER A 18 -11.97 -0.94 10.42
N HIS A 19 -12.31 -0.27 9.32
CA HIS A 19 -13.55 -0.54 8.57
C HIS A 19 -13.38 -0.66 7.05
N LEU A 20 -12.28 -0.15 6.51
CA LEU A 20 -12.05 -0.11 5.06
C LEU A 20 -10.86 -0.99 4.67
N VAL A 21 -11.00 -1.63 3.51
CA VAL A 21 -9.96 -2.41 2.85
C VAL A 21 -9.95 -2.05 1.37
N GLY A 22 -8.80 -2.25 0.72
CA GLY A 22 -8.67 -2.18 -0.73
C GLY A 22 -8.71 -3.59 -1.31
N LEU A 23 -9.56 -3.84 -2.28
CA LEU A 23 -9.62 -5.11 -3.00
C LEU A 23 -9.38 -4.88 -4.48
N ARG A 24 -8.51 -5.70 -5.07
CA ARG A 24 -8.40 -5.89 -6.50
C ARG A 24 -9.05 -7.22 -6.82
N SER A 25 -10.13 -7.19 -7.58
CA SER A 25 -10.93 -8.36 -7.92
C SER A 25 -11.29 -8.36 -9.40
N ASN A 26 -11.49 -9.55 -9.94
CA ASN A 26 -11.96 -9.75 -11.31
C ASN A 26 -13.49 -9.59 -11.44
N LYS A 27 -14.21 -9.49 -10.31
CA LYS A 27 -15.65 -9.19 -10.22
C LYS A 27 -15.89 -7.79 -9.69
N SER A 28 -17.01 -7.20 -10.12
CA SER A 28 -17.47 -5.91 -9.62
C SER A 28 -17.86 -6.00 -8.14
N ALA A 29 -17.58 -4.94 -7.37
CA ALA A 29 -17.94 -4.88 -5.96
C ALA A 29 -19.46 -5.03 -5.70
N GLU A 30 -20.29 -4.72 -6.69
CA GLU A 30 -21.76 -4.82 -6.65
C GLU A 30 -22.26 -6.28 -6.77
N GLU A 31 -21.42 -7.20 -7.27
CA GLU A 31 -21.79 -8.60 -7.52
C GLU A 31 -21.44 -9.52 -6.33
N VAL A 32 -20.95 -8.94 -5.24
CA VAL A 32 -20.20 -9.65 -4.22
C VAL A 32 -20.82 -9.43 -2.84
N ASN A 33 -21.35 -10.51 -2.25
CA ASN A 33 -22.19 -10.45 -1.04
C ASN A 33 -21.46 -10.02 0.25
N TYR A 34 -20.12 -10.04 0.27
CA TYR A 34 -19.33 -9.62 1.44
C TYR A 34 -18.97 -8.13 1.42
N ILE A 35 -19.30 -7.40 0.35
CA ILE A 35 -19.10 -5.95 0.26
C ILE A 35 -20.41 -5.25 0.61
N THR A 36 -20.36 -4.33 1.59
CA THR A 36 -21.54 -3.55 2.00
C THR A 36 -21.59 -2.17 1.37
N LYS A 37 -20.43 -1.60 1.07
CA LYS A 37 -20.32 -0.28 0.48
C LYS A 37 -19.01 -0.16 -0.26
N GLU A 38 -19.05 0.39 -1.46
CA GLU A 38 -17.87 0.83 -2.20
C GLU A 38 -17.73 2.35 -2.06
N LEU A 39 -16.53 2.83 -1.75
CA LEU A 39 -16.24 4.25 -1.57
C LEU A 39 -15.46 4.84 -2.76
N HIS A 40 -14.49 4.10 -3.29
CA HIS A 40 -13.69 4.52 -4.43
C HIS A 40 -13.42 3.33 -5.36
N LYS A 41 -13.59 3.50 -6.67
CA LYS A 41 -13.49 2.42 -7.65
C LYS A 41 -12.08 2.18 -8.19
N ASN A 42 -11.14 3.10 -7.97
CA ASN A 42 -9.77 2.95 -8.49
C ASN A 42 -8.76 3.83 -7.74
N LEU A 43 -8.14 3.28 -6.71
CA LEU A 43 -6.94 3.83 -6.07
C LEU A 43 -5.84 2.77 -6.15
N GLY A 44 -4.82 3.01 -6.97
CA GLY A 44 -3.71 2.08 -7.18
C GLY A 44 -4.19 0.75 -7.77
N GLY A 45 -5.29 0.77 -8.54
CA GLY A 45 -5.96 -0.44 -9.01
C GLY A 45 -6.71 -1.21 -7.92
N PHE A 46 -7.05 -0.58 -6.79
CA PHE A 46 -7.91 -1.14 -5.75
C PHE A 46 -9.27 -0.45 -5.68
N HIS A 47 -10.29 -1.23 -5.40
CA HIS A 47 -11.61 -0.80 -4.97
C HIS A 47 -11.60 -0.65 -3.45
N ILE A 48 -11.89 0.56 -2.96
CA ILE A 48 -11.97 0.83 -1.52
C ILE A 48 -13.36 0.49 -1.05
N VAL A 49 -13.46 -0.57 -0.25
CA VAL A 49 -14.73 -1.15 0.16
C VAL A 49 -14.80 -1.30 1.67
N GLN A 50 -16.04 -1.31 2.15
CA GLN A 50 -16.39 -1.69 3.49
C GLN A 50 -16.92 -3.13 3.48
N LEU A 51 -16.24 -4.02 4.20
CA LEU A 51 -16.67 -5.41 4.35
C LEU A 51 -17.87 -5.51 5.30
N ALA A 52 -18.70 -6.52 5.07
CA ALA A 52 -19.83 -6.83 5.94
C ALA A 52 -19.38 -7.05 7.39
N LYS A 53 -20.13 -6.46 8.33
CA LYS A 53 -19.87 -6.64 9.76
C LYS A 53 -20.36 -8.03 10.20
N SER A 54 -19.50 -9.05 10.24
CA SER A 54 -19.66 -10.14 11.20
C SER A 54 -19.45 -9.62 12.63
N VAL A 55 -20.20 -10.16 13.58
CA VAL A 55 -20.40 -9.65 14.96
C VAL A 55 -19.14 -9.80 15.84
N VAL A 56 -18.13 -10.56 15.41
CA VAL A 56 -17.03 -11.03 16.27
C VAL A 56 -15.63 -10.80 15.68
N GLU A 57 -15.48 -10.64 14.36
CA GLU A 57 -14.14 -10.60 13.74
C GLU A 57 -13.62 -9.19 13.51
N ASN A 58 -12.32 -9.03 13.78
CA ASN A 58 -11.56 -7.83 13.43
C ASN A 58 -11.36 -7.76 11.90
N ILE A 59 -10.98 -6.57 11.40
CA ILE A 59 -10.79 -6.33 9.97
C ILE A 59 -9.66 -7.16 9.34
N ASP A 60 -8.78 -7.74 10.15
CA ASP A 60 -7.61 -8.49 9.68
C ASP A 60 -8.03 -9.90 9.28
N THR A 61 -8.76 -10.59 10.16
CA THR A 61 -9.34 -11.90 9.87
C THR A 61 -10.24 -11.85 8.65
N LYS A 62 -11.09 -10.82 8.54
CA LYS A 62 -11.96 -10.65 7.37
C LYS A 62 -11.20 -10.42 6.07
N LEU A 63 -10.12 -9.63 6.11
CA LEU A 63 -9.33 -9.42 4.92
C LEU A 63 -8.66 -10.72 4.48
N ASP A 64 -8.19 -11.54 5.44
CA ASP A 64 -7.59 -12.84 5.16
C ASP A 64 -8.61 -13.85 4.61
N GLU A 65 -9.84 -13.84 5.11
CA GLU A 65 -10.95 -14.62 4.53
C GLU A 65 -11.25 -14.18 3.09
N VAL A 66 -11.37 -12.87 2.86
CA VAL A 66 -11.68 -12.33 1.53
C VAL A 66 -10.56 -12.63 0.53
N ARG A 67 -9.30 -12.64 0.97
CA ARG A 67 -8.15 -13.03 0.16
C ARG A 67 -8.16 -14.50 -0.26
N ALA A 68 -8.95 -15.36 0.40
CA ALA A 68 -9.08 -16.77 0.03
C ALA A 68 -10.10 -17.00 -1.10
N PHE A 69 -10.88 -15.99 -1.49
CA PHE A 69 -11.84 -16.12 -2.58
C PHE A 69 -11.15 -16.03 -3.94
N GLU A 70 -11.55 -16.89 -4.87
CA GLU A 70 -10.97 -16.96 -6.23
C GLU A 70 -11.16 -15.67 -7.04
N GLU A 71 -12.20 -14.89 -6.75
CA GLU A 71 -12.40 -13.59 -7.43
C GLU A 71 -11.48 -12.46 -6.94
N VAL A 72 -10.74 -12.66 -5.85
CA VAL A 72 -9.87 -11.63 -5.25
C VAL A 72 -8.42 -11.89 -5.65
N ASP A 73 -7.89 -11.04 -6.51
CA ASP A 73 -6.49 -11.10 -6.91
C ASP A 73 -5.56 -10.62 -5.78
N THR A 74 -5.93 -9.52 -5.11
CA THR A 74 -5.12 -8.93 -4.04
C THR A 74 -5.99 -8.13 -3.08
N GLY A 75 -5.83 -8.37 -1.78
CA GLY A 75 -6.43 -7.56 -0.72
C GLY A 75 -5.38 -6.78 0.07
N THR A 76 -5.66 -5.52 0.39
CA THR A 76 -4.76 -4.64 1.15
C THR A 76 -5.51 -3.82 2.20
N HIS A 77 -4.79 -3.37 3.23
CA HIS A 77 -5.35 -2.51 4.26
C HIS A 77 -5.38 -1.05 3.78
N VAL A 78 -6.43 -0.32 4.16
CA VAL A 78 -6.53 1.13 3.95
C VAL A 78 -5.99 1.85 5.16
N TYR A 79 -5.30 2.96 4.92
CA TYR A 79 -4.66 3.78 5.95
C TYR A 79 -5.13 5.22 5.85
N TYR A 80 -4.92 5.97 6.93
CA TYR A 80 -5.13 7.41 7.00
C TYR A 80 -3.88 8.07 7.57
N ALA A 81 -3.43 9.14 6.92
CA ALA A 81 -2.40 9.98 7.50
C ALA A 81 -2.93 10.73 8.73
N GLU A 82 -2.08 10.93 9.73
CA GLU A 82 -2.45 11.74 10.90
C GLU A 82 -2.91 13.15 10.49
N GLY A 83 -4.08 13.57 11.00
CA GLY A 83 -4.70 14.85 10.63
C GLY A 83 -5.45 14.84 9.28
N SER A 84 -5.53 13.69 8.60
CA SER A 84 -6.24 13.55 7.32
C SER A 84 -7.33 12.48 7.39
N ASN A 85 -8.46 12.74 6.73
CA ASN A 85 -9.53 11.77 6.52
C ASN A 85 -9.48 11.13 5.12
N ARG A 86 -8.37 11.31 4.39
CA ARG A 86 -8.20 10.73 3.05
C ARG A 86 -7.71 9.29 3.15
N PRO A 87 -8.38 8.33 2.50
CA PRO A 87 -7.91 6.96 2.46
C PRO A 87 -6.64 6.89 1.60
N ILE A 88 -5.65 6.14 2.10
CA ILE A 88 -4.37 5.89 1.46
C ILE A 88 -4.20 4.38 1.35
N VAL A 89 -3.73 3.91 0.20
CA VAL A 89 -3.50 2.49 -0.06
C VAL A 89 -2.07 2.26 -0.53
N PRO A 90 -1.33 1.31 0.10
CA PRO A 90 -0.07 0.86 -0.44
C PRO A 90 -0.31 -0.03 -1.67
N THR A 91 0.34 0.30 -2.78
CA THR A 91 0.10 -0.37 -4.07
C THR A 91 0.82 -1.72 -4.19
N GLY A 92 1.92 -1.89 -3.45
CA GLY A 92 2.75 -3.09 -3.45
C GLY A 92 4.21 -2.81 -3.78
N ASP A 93 4.51 -1.67 -4.39
CA ASP A 93 5.87 -1.28 -4.77
C ASP A 93 6.57 -0.54 -3.63
N ILE A 94 7.90 -0.66 -3.61
CA ILE A 94 8.79 0.00 -2.67
C ILE A 94 9.98 0.55 -3.46
N PHE A 95 10.19 1.86 -3.36
CA PHE A 95 11.38 2.53 -3.86
C PHE A 95 12.49 2.39 -2.83
N ILE A 96 13.64 1.85 -3.23
CA ILE A 96 14.76 1.59 -2.33
C ILE A 96 16.01 2.24 -2.90
N GLN A 97 16.69 3.05 -2.09
CA GLN A 97 18.05 3.51 -2.35
C GLN A 97 19.00 2.85 -1.36
N PHE A 98 19.97 2.09 -1.86
CA PHE A 98 21.06 1.53 -1.07
C PHE A 98 22.18 2.55 -0.84
N GLN A 99 23.04 2.27 0.12
CA GLN A 99 24.27 3.02 0.33
C GLN A 99 25.21 2.87 -0.87
N ALA A 100 26.04 3.88 -1.08
CA ALA A 100 27.09 3.80 -2.10
C ALA A 100 28.06 2.66 -1.75
N GLY A 101 28.40 1.84 -2.74
CA GLY A 101 29.29 0.70 -2.59
C GLY A 101 28.62 -0.60 -2.12
N SER A 102 27.31 -0.60 -1.85
CA SER A 102 26.56 -1.85 -1.63
C SER A 102 26.57 -2.71 -2.89
N SER A 103 27.13 -3.91 -2.79
CA SER A 103 27.23 -4.87 -3.89
C SER A 103 25.86 -5.42 -4.30
N ALA A 104 25.76 -5.94 -5.53
CA ALA A 104 24.53 -6.56 -6.01
C ALA A 104 24.09 -7.75 -5.14
N ASP A 105 25.04 -8.51 -4.59
CA ASP A 105 24.77 -9.66 -3.72
C ASP A 105 24.19 -9.22 -2.37
N GLU A 106 24.74 -8.17 -1.75
CA GLU A 106 24.20 -7.59 -0.52
C GLU A 106 22.78 -7.04 -0.74
N GLN A 107 22.55 -6.34 -1.86
CA GLN A 107 21.22 -5.87 -2.23
C GLN A 107 20.25 -7.04 -2.41
N HIS A 108 20.70 -8.13 -3.04
CA HIS A 108 19.88 -9.33 -3.24
C HIS A 108 19.50 -9.99 -1.92
N LEU A 109 20.43 -10.09 -0.97
CA LEU A 109 20.15 -10.62 0.38
C LEU A 109 19.08 -9.80 1.09
N VAL A 110 19.13 -8.46 1.00
CA VAL A 110 18.08 -7.60 1.56
C VAL A 110 16.73 -7.88 0.92
N LEU A 111 16.66 -8.06 -0.40
CA LEU A 111 15.40 -8.41 -1.07
C LEU A 111 14.87 -9.79 -0.63
N GLN A 112 15.76 -10.79 -0.50
CA GLN A 112 15.38 -12.13 -0.06
C GLN A 112 14.81 -12.15 1.35
N GLU A 113 15.41 -11.39 2.28
CA GLU A 113 14.96 -11.31 3.68
C GLU A 113 13.50 -10.87 3.80
N PHE A 114 13.04 -9.98 2.92
CA PHE A 114 11.65 -9.50 2.88
C PHE A 114 10.80 -10.17 1.79
N ALA A 115 11.32 -11.24 1.17
CA ALA A 115 10.68 -11.94 0.05
C ALA A 115 10.25 -11.02 -1.10
N LEU A 116 11.03 -9.98 -1.40
CA LEU A 116 10.74 -8.99 -2.43
C LEU A 116 11.23 -9.44 -3.79
N THR A 117 10.49 -9.06 -4.83
CA THR A 117 10.92 -9.23 -6.23
C THR A 117 11.46 -7.91 -6.77
N LEU A 118 12.62 -7.94 -7.44
CA LEU A 118 13.15 -6.78 -8.14
C LEU A 118 12.30 -6.51 -9.39
N SER A 119 11.67 -5.34 -9.45
CA SER A 119 10.79 -4.94 -10.56
C SER A 119 11.52 -4.03 -11.55
N LEU A 120 12.32 -3.09 -11.04
CA LEU A 120 13.12 -2.21 -11.87
C LEU A 120 14.43 -1.86 -11.17
N ARG A 121 15.54 -1.93 -11.91
CA ARG A 121 16.81 -1.32 -11.50
C ARG A 121 16.99 0.00 -12.27
N LYS A 122 16.98 1.13 -11.56
CA LYS A 122 17.21 2.46 -12.16
C LYS A 122 18.71 2.71 -12.34
N ASP A 123 19.50 2.35 -11.32
CA ASP A 123 20.96 2.40 -11.33
C ASP A 123 21.55 1.40 -10.32
N GLU A 124 22.84 1.53 -10.02
CA GLU A 124 23.55 0.63 -9.10
C GLU A 124 22.98 0.63 -7.68
N THR A 125 22.39 1.75 -7.24
CA THR A 125 21.90 1.94 -5.86
C THR A 125 20.39 2.09 -5.76
N ASN A 126 19.72 2.49 -6.84
CA ASN A 126 18.29 2.78 -6.86
C ASN A 126 17.52 1.67 -7.56
N ILE A 127 16.58 1.07 -6.83
CA ILE A 127 15.70 0.02 -7.35
C ILE A 127 14.24 0.27 -6.96
N ILE A 128 13.36 -0.40 -7.68
CA ILE A 128 11.96 -0.61 -7.31
C ILE A 128 11.79 -2.10 -7.08
N ALA A 129 11.25 -2.47 -5.93
CA ALA A 129 10.92 -3.85 -5.59
C ALA A 129 9.45 -3.96 -5.24
N THR A 130 8.83 -5.09 -5.58
CA THR A 130 7.41 -5.36 -5.31
C THR A 130 7.29 -6.45 -4.25
N VAL A 131 6.34 -6.27 -3.33
CA VAL A 131 6.01 -7.29 -2.33
C VAL A 131 5.42 -8.54 -2.99
N THR A 132 5.65 -9.70 -2.37
CA THR A 132 5.04 -10.96 -2.78
C THR A 132 4.01 -11.42 -1.73
N PRO A 133 3.24 -12.49 -1.98
CA PRO A 133 2.35 -13.06 -0.95
C PRO A 133 3.07 -13.49 0.33
N ASN A 134 4.39 -13.74 0.26
CA ASN A 134 5.22 -14.12 1.41
C ASN A 134 5.89 -12.92 2.09
N SER A 135 5.80 -11.72 1.50
CA SER A 135 6.34 -10.51 2.10
C SER A 135 5.44 -10.01 3.22
N PRO A 136 6.00 -9.35 4.25
CA PRO A 136 5.23 -8.46 5.10
C PRO A 136 4.57 -7.35 4.24
N ASN A 137 3.56 -6.67 4.80
CA ASN A 137 2.91 -5.59 4.05
C ASN A 137 3.91 -4.48 3.64
N PRO A 138 3.67 -3.76 2.52
CA PRO A 138 4.65 -2.80 1.98
C PRO A 138 5.10 -1.73 2.98
N LEU A 139 4.21 -1.26 3.85
CA LEU A 139 4.53 -0.24 4.85
C LEU A 139 5.50 -0.78 5.92
N LYS A 140 5.27 -2.01 6.39
CA LYS A 140 6.14 -2.69 7.37
C LYS A 140 7.51 -2.94 6.77
N VAL A 141 7.55 -3.38 5.51
CA VAL A 141 8.81 -3.61 4.80
C VAL A 141 9.57 -2.29 4.63
N ALA A 142 8.94 -1.23 4.12
CA ALA A 142 9.61 0.06 3.96
C ALA A 142 10.13 0.61 5.30
N HIS A 143 9.33 0.53 6.37
CA HIS A 143 9.75 0.92 7.70
C HIS A 143 10.95 0.10 8.21
N ALA A 144 10.95 -1.22 7.98
CA ALA A 144 12.05 -2.08 8.38
C ALA A 144 13.33 -1.81 7.56
N LEU A 145 13.19 -1.64 6.25
CA LEU A 145 14.29 -1.34 5.32
C LEU A 145 15.02 -0.06 5.73
N GLU A 146 14.33 1.00 6.15
CA GLU A 146 14.99 2.23 6.61
C GLU A 146 15.88 2.04 7.85
N ASN A 147 15.72 0.94 8.59
CA ASN A 147 16.54 0.62 9.75
C ASN A 147 17.74 -0.30 9.41
N ILE A 148 17.91 -0.68 8.14
CA ILE A 148 19.03 -1.50 7.68
C ILE A 148 20.19 -0.61 7.26
N SER A 149 21.39 -0.89 7.75
CA SER A 149 22.60 -0.10 7.49
C SER A 149 22.95 0.03 5.99
N LEU A 150 22.62 -0.98 5.19
CA LEU A 150 22.82 -1.01 3.73
C LEU A 150 21.83 -0.12 2.97
N VAL A 151 20.71 0.25 3.59
CA VAL A 151 19.66 1.06 2.97
C VAL A 151 19.85 2.51 3.38
N LYS A 152 19.88 3.42 2.40
CA LYS A 152 19.94 4.85 2.64
C LYS A 152 18.54 5.44 2.87
N TRP A 153 17.55 4.95 2.14
CA TRP A 153 16.13 5.17 2.40
C TRP A 153 15.27 4.17 1.64
N ALA A 154 14.05 3.96 2.14
CA ALA A 154 13.02 3.18 1.48
C ALA A 154 11.67 3.90 1.62
N GLU A 155 10.91 3.97 0.53
CA GLU A 155 9.62 4.64 0.47
C GLU A 155 8.60 3.69 -0.17
N PRO A 156 7.48 3.36 0.51
CA PRO A 156 6.42 2.57 -0.10
C PRO A 156 5.70 3.43 -1.14
N ASP A 157 5.28 2.81 -2.24
CA ASP A 157 4.39 3.45 -3.18
C ASP A 157 2.97 3.50 -2.60
N LEU A 158 2.40 4.71 -2.57
CA LEU A 158 1.13 5.02 -1.94
C LEU A 158 0.24 5.71 -2.96
N ASP A 159 -1.01 5.27 -3.06
CA ASP A 159 -2.03 5.99 -3.80
C ASP A 159 -3.12 6.54 -2.87
N ALA A 160 -3.66 7.69 -3.23
CA ALA A 160 -4.70 8.40 -2.50
C ALA A 160 -5.58 9.16 -3.50
N PRO A 161 -6.87 9.41 -3.21
CA PRO A 161 -7.72 10.19 -4.09
C PRO A 161 -7.09 11.56 -4.36
N MET A 162 -6.93 11.92 -5.64
CA MET A 162 -6.70 13.31 -6.00
C MET A 162 -7.97 14.11 -5.71
N ASP A 163 -7.83 15.28 -5.11
CA ASP A 163 -8.94 16.23 -5.09
C ASP A 163 -9.22 16.62 -6.54
N GLU A 164 -10.45 16.42 -7.01
CA GLU A 164 -10.94 17.24 -8.12
C GLU A 164 -10.88 18.68 -7.63
N TYR A 165 -9.90 19.45 -8.11
CA TYR A 165 -10.00 20.90 -8.00
C TYR A 165 -11.31 21.27 -8.70
N ASN A 166 -12.34 21.61 -7.93
CA ASN A 166 -13.42 22.46 -8.40
C ASN A 166 -12.78 23.80 -8.75
N VAL A 167 -12.09 23.86 -9.89
CA VAL A 167 -11.73 25.10 -10.54
C VAL A 167 -13.05 25.68 -11.01
N GLU A 168 -13.68 26.48 -10.16
CA GLU A 168 -14.68 27.42 -10.65
C GLU A 168 -13.96 28.33 -11.63
N LEU A 169 -14.05 27.99 -12.92
CA LEU A 169 -13.59 28.87 -13.98
C LEU A 169 -14.29 30.23 -13.74
N PRO A 170 -13.55 31.34 -13.63
CA PRO A 170 -14.16 32.63 -13.44
C PRO A 170 -15.19 32.83 -14.56
N ARG A 171 -16.44 33.08 -14.19
CA ARG A 171 -17.45 33.49 -15.16
C ARG A 171 -16.95 34.75 -15.82
N MET A 172 -16.54 34.64 -17.08
CA MET A 172 -16.27 35.82 -17.89
C MET A 172 -17.58 36.59 -18.00
N ILE A 173 -17.55 37.82 -17.51
CA ILE A 173 -18.64 38.80 -17.51
C ILE A 173 -18.77 39.38 -18.92
#